data_AF-A0A061N9X9-F1
#
_entry.id   AF-A0A061N9X9-F1
#
_cell.length_a   1.000
_cell.length_b   1.000
_cell.length_c   1.000
_cell.angle_alpha   90.00
_cell.angle_beta   90.00
_cell.angle_gamma   90.00
#
_symmetry.space_group_name_H-M   'P 1'
#
loop_
_entity.id
_entity.type
_entity.pdbx_description
1 polymer ?
#
loop_
_entity_poly.entity_id
_entity_poly.type
_entity_poly.pdbx_seq_one_letter_code
_entity_poly.pdbx_strand_id
1 'polypeptide(L)'
;MTSIRYAKRLSILVLIGMMHMMINPGDVLLLYGVYGIVLLPCMKLPKPLLLTIGILGTVVATVTTIKFLLPLPLMILGLAVGKYRIFERISQTIANRLVVVSGLFAVIAFIYLGNIAPSFPIQLYEPIAHATFADRTFMLWPIFTCLYIALIVRFSSALRFLIPIGKMPITIYIGQSILLLLLSPSDLITLGQAFATSAIIVFICIICSHVWLRFFCKWTSRMADSHRNEYRGIASNFPKMIHMDREKQV
;
A
#
# COMPACT_ATOMS: atom_id res chain seq x y z
N MET A 1 -15.36 -6.73 13.38
CA MET A 1 -15.36 -7.08 11.94
C MET A 1 -15.17 -8.57 11.82
N THR A 2 -16.17 -9.31 11.34
CA THR A 2 -16.12 -10.78 11.30
C THR A 2 -15.01 -11.26 10.37
N SER A 3 -14.14 -12.14 10.85
CA SER A 3 -12.95 -12.66 10.15
C SER A 3 -13.23 -13.12 8.72
N ILE A 4 -14.46 -13.58 8.46
CA ILE A 4 -14.98 -13.99 7.15
C ILE A 4 -14.90 -12.89 6.08
N ARG A 5 -15.26 -11.64 6.41
CA ARG A 5 -15.21 -10.54 5.41
C ARG A 5 -13.79 -10.20 5.01
N TYR A 6 -12.85 -10.28 5.95
CA TYR A 6 -11.45 -9.99 5.72
C TYR A 6 -10.77 -11.15 4.96
N ALA A 7 -11.09 -12.40 5.32
CA ALA A 7 -10.66 -13.58 4.56
C ALA A 7 -11.13 -13.51 3.10
N LYS A 8 -12.41 -13.18 2.84
CA LYS A 8 -12.93 -13.02 1.46
C LYS A 8 -12.14 -11.96 0.67
N ARG A 9 -11.80 -10.83 1.29
CA ARG A 9 -11.00 -9.78 0.63
C ARG A 9 -9.59 -10.28 0.28
N LEU A 10 -8.96 -11.03 1.19
CA LEU A 10 -7.65 -11.62 0.94
C LEU A 10 -7.70 -12.69 -0.15
N SER A 11 -8.73 -13.53 -0.19
CA SER A 11 -8.93 -14.50 -1.26
C SER A 11 -9.04 -13.81 -2.63
N ILE A 12 -9.80 -12.72 -2.72
CA ILE A 12 -9.91 -11.92 -3.95
C ILE A 12 -8.54 -11.34 -4.34
N LEU A 13 -7.78 -10.81 -3.38
CA LEU A 13 -6.45 -10.27 -3.63
C LEU A 13 -5.49 -11.35 -4.15
N VAL A 14 -5.54 -12.56 -3.59
CA VAL A 14 -4.75 -13.71 -4.05
C VAL A 14 -5.12 -14.09 -5.49
N LEU A 15 -6.40 -14.14 -5.83
CA LEU A 15 -6.85 -14.42 -7.21
C LEU A 15 -6.36 -13.37 -8.20
N ILE A 16 -6.49 -12.08 -7.87
CA ILE A 16 -5.99 -10.98 -8.70
C ILE A 16 -4.47 -11.07 -8.82
N GLY A 17 -3.76 -11.36 -7.73
CA GLY A 17 -2.31 -11.54 -7.73
C GLY A 17 -1.86 -12.69 -8.64
N MET A 18 -2.58 -13.82 -8.67
CA MET A 18 -2.31 -14.92 -9.60
C MET A 18 -2.46 -14.48 -11.06
N MET A 19 -3.54 -13.78 -11.40
CA MET A 19 -3.75 -13.24 -12.75
C MET A 19 -2.64 -12.26 -13.13
N HIS A 20 -2.24 -11.39 -12.19
CA HIS A 20 -1.21 -10.40 -12.44
C HIS A 20 0.19 -11.02 -12.61
N MET A 21 0.48 -12.13 -11.92
CA MET A 21 1.73 -12.87 -12.13
C MET A 21 1.88 -13.44 -13.54
N MET A 22 0.79 -13.71 -14.25
CA MET A 22 0.83 -14.12 -15.65
C MET A 22 1.30 -12.99 -16.58
N ILE A 23 1.06 -11.74 -16.17
CA ILE A 23 1.46 -10.54 -16.91
C ILE A 23 2.88 -10.13 -16.52
N ASN A 24 3.18 -10.11 -15.21
CA ASN A 24 4.46 -9.71 -14.65
C ASN A 24 4.98 -10.79 -13.68
N PRO A 25 5.80 -11.75 -14.17
CA PRO A 25 6.39 -12.78 -13.34
C PRO A 25 7.25 -12.20 -12.21
N GLY A 26 7.16 -12.77 -11.01
CA GLY A 26 7.91 -12.30 -9.84
C GLY A 26 7.27 -11.12 -9.09
N ASP A 27 6.05 -10.74 -9.44
CA ASP A 27 5.32 -9.66 -8.81
C ASP A 27 4.96 -9.92 -7.33
N VAL A 28 5.02 -8.88 -6.50
CA VAL A 28 4.79 -8.99 -5.05
C VAL A 28 3.32 -8.95 -4.64
N LEU A 29 2.38 -8.67 -5.56
CA LEU A 29 0.95 -8.57 -5.24
C LEU A 29 0.39 -9.89 -4.68
N LEU A 30 0.76 -11.02 -5.28
CA LEU A 30 0.37 -12.34 -4.79
C LEU A 30 0.91 -12.59 -3.38
N LEU A 31 2.18 -12.22 -3.13
CA LEU A 31 2.82 -12.37 -1.82
C LEU A 31 2.09 -11.57 -0.74
N TYR A 32 1.63 -10.34 -1.04
CA TYR A 32 0.83 -9.57 -0.09
C TYR A 32 -0.50 -10.26 0.26
N GLY A 33 -1.15 -10.90 -0.70
CA GLY A 33 -2.35 -11.72 -0.46
C GLY A 33 -2.07 -12.89 0.48
N VAL A 34 -1.02 -13.67 0.19
CA VAL A 34 -0.61 -14.83 0.99
C VAL A 34 -0.21 -14.40 2.41
N TYR A 35 0.63 -13.36 2.54
CA TYR A 35 1.05 -12.83 3.85
C TYR A 35 -0.12 -12.26 4.65
N GLY A 36 -1.12 -11.66 3.99
CA GLY A 36 -2.36 -11.24 4.64
C GLY A 36 -3.12 -12.41 5.28
N ILE A 37 -3.14 -13.58 4.64
CA ILE A 37 -3.73 -14.80 5.22
C ILE A 37 -2.91 -15.27 6.42
N VAL A 38 -1.58 -15.27 6.31
CA VAL A 38 -0.67 -15.62 7.42
C VAL A 38 -0.83 -14.68 8.61
N LEU A 39 -1.20 -13.42 8.40
CA LEU A 39 -1.45 -12.46 9.50
C LEU A 39 -2.73 -12.75 10.29
N LEU A 40 -3.69 -13.51 9.73
CA LEU A 40 -4.94 -13.86 10.42
C LEU A 40 -4.69 -14.52 11.80
N PRO A 41 -3.89 -15.59 11.91
CA PRO A 41 -3.52 -16.13 13.21
C PRO A 41 -2.65 -15.17 14.04
N CYS A 42 -1.74 -14.41 13.41
CA CYS A 42 -0.89 -13.43 14.10
C CYS A 42 -1.71 -12.36 14.85
N MET A 43 -2.91 -12.02 14.37
CA MET A 43 -3.80 -11.09 15.09
C MET A 43 -4.17 -11.54 16.50
N LYS A 44 -4.11 -12.84 16.80
CA LYS A 44 -4.40 -13.39 18.14
C LYS A 44 -3.20 -13.34 19.09
N LEU A 45 -1.98 -13.10 18.58
CA LEU A 45 -0.76 -13.09 19.38
C LEU A 45 -0.67 -11.87 20.31
N PRO A 46 0.04 -12.00 21.46
CA PRO A 46 0.27 -10.89 22.36
C PRO A 46 1.17 -9.81 21.71
N LYS A 47 0.97 -8.56 22.13
CA LYS A 47 1.67 -7.38 21.58
C LYS A 47 3.21 -7.49 21.62
N PRO A 48 3.86 -7.90 22.73
CA PRO A 48 5.33 -8.00 22.76
C PRO A 48 5.85 -9.06 21.79
N LEU A 49 5.17 -10.20 21.66
CA LEU A 49 5.59 -11.25 20.74
C LEU A 49 5.54 -10.77 19.28
N LEU A 50 4.47 -10.07 18.88
CA LEU A 50 4.38 -9.47 17.54
C LEU A 50 5.50 -8.45 17.28
N LEU A 51 5.81 -7.63 18.29
CA LEU A 51 6.89 -6.65 18.19
C LEU A 51 8.25 -7.34 18.01
N THR A 52 8.56 -8.35 18.83
CA THR A 52 9.80 -9.11 18.76
C THR A 52 9.94 -9.84 17.44
N ILE A 53 8.91 -10.57 16.98
CA ILE A 53 8.92 -11.28 15.70
C ILE A 53 9.07 -10.29 14.54
N GLY A 54 8.35 -9.16 14.58
CA GLY A 54 8.44 -8.13 13.55
C GLY A 54 9.85 -7.52 13.45
N ILE A 55 10.47 -7.17 14.58
CA ILE A 55 11.81 -6.60 14.61
C ILE A 55 12.86 -7.63 14.18
N LEU A 56 12.90 -8.80 14.81
CA LEU A 56 13.87 -9.84 14.49
C LEU A 56 13.74 -10.29 13.04
N GLY A 57 12.51 -10.52 12.57
CA GLY A 57 12.26 -10.90 11.19
C GLY A 57 12.67 -9.81 10.18
N THR A 58 12.48 -8.53 10.51
CA THR A 58 12.94 -7.42 9.67
C THR A 58 14.47 -7.38 9.60
N VAL A 59 15.15 -7.55 10.73
CA VAL A 59 16.62 -7.61 10.77
C VAL A 59 17.15 -8.79 9.94
N VAL A 60 16.61 -9.99 10.16
CA VAL A 60 17.00 -11.20 9.40
C VAL A 60 16.75 -11.02 7.90
N ALA A 61 15.58 -10.51 7.50
CA ALA A 61 15.26 -10.28 6.10
C ALA A 61 16.18 -9.24 5.45
N THR A 62 16.59 -8.22 6.21
CA THR A 62 17.50 -7.17 5.72
C THR A 62 18.92 -7.71 5.54
N VAL A 63 19.42 -8.50 6.50
CA VAL A 63 20.78 -9.08 6.47
C VAL A 63 20.92 -10.16 5.40
N THR A 64 19.88 -10.97 5.21
CA THR A 64 19.88 -12.05 4.20
C THR A 64 19.58 -11.57 2.78
N THR A 65 19.20 -10.30 2.62
CA THR A 65 18.77 -9.66 1.36
C THR A 65 17.69 -10.42 0.57
N ILE A 66 16.95 -11.32 1.23
CA ILE A 66 15.87 -12.09 0.62
C ILE A 66 14.68 -11.16 0.39
N LYS A 67 14.54 -10.68 -0.85
CA LYS A 67 13.55 -9.67 -1.27
C LYS A 67 12.11 -10.03 -0.86
N PHE A 68 11.74 -11.29 -1.00
CA PHE A 68 10.40 -11.78 -0.69
C PHE A 68 10.12 -11.90 0.80
N LEU A 69 11.15 -11.99 1.64
CA LEU A 69 10.99 -12.23 3.08
C LEU A 69 10.59 -10.95 3.81
N LEU A 70 11.13 -9.78 3.43
CA LEU A 70 10.98 -8.52 4.16
C LEU A 70 9.54 -8.01 4.35
N PRO A 71 8.60 -8.17 3.40
CA PRO A 71 7.24 -7.66 3.59
C PRO A 71 6.50 -8.30 4.77
N LEU A 72 6.63 -9.61 4.97
CA LEU A 72 5.92 -10.32 6.05
C LEU A 72 6.27 -9.79 7.47
N PRO A 73 7.54 -9.70 7.90
CA PRO A 73 7.88 -9.14 9.20
C PRO A 73 7.55 -7.66 9.32
N LEU A 74 7.62 -6.87 8.22
CA LEU A 74 7.15 -5.48 8.23
C LEU A 74 5.63 -5.38 8.45
N MET A 75 4.82 -6.28 7.86
CA MET A 75 3.38 -6.32 8.12
C MET A 75 3.07 -6.75 9.56
N ILE A 76 3.81 -7.72 10.12
CA ILE A 76 3.72 -8.12 11.53
C ILE A 76 4.09 -6.95 12.44
N LEU A 77 5.16 -6.22 12.11
CA LEU A 77 5.60 -5.04 12.84
C LEU A 77 4.53 -3.93 12.78
N GLY A 78 3.95 -3.68 11.61
CA GLY A 78 2.83 -2.75 11.45
C GLY A 78 1.60 -3.12 12.29
N LEU A 79 1.29 -4.42 12.39
CA LEU A 79 0.24 -4.93 13.27
C LEU A 79 0.55 -4.68 14.75
N ALA A 80 1.80 -4.88 15.17
CA ALA A 80 2.26 -4.58 16.53
C ALA A 80 2.12 -3.08 16.83
N VAL A 81 2.66 -2.23 15.95
CA VAL A 81 2.59 -0.75 16.03
C VAL A 81 1.14 -0.28 16.15
N GLY A 82 0.21 -0.85 15.38
CA GLY A 82 -1.23 -0.60 15.47
C GLY A 82 -1.83 -0.99 16.82
N LYS A 83 -1.48 -2.17 17.36
CA LYS A 83 -1.94 -2.62 18.70
C LYS A 83 -1.40 -1.76 19.85
N TYR A 84 -0.23 -1.16 19.68
CA TYR A 84 0.35 -0.20 20.62
C TYR A 84 -0.15 1.24 20.42
N ARG A 85 -0.86 1.51 19.32
CA ARG A 85 -1.34 2.85 18.93
C ARG A 85 -0.20 3.88 18.93
N ILE A 86 0.98 3.48 18.45
CA ILE A 86 2.19 4.31 18.50
C ILE A 86 1.97 5.63 17.78
N PHE A 87 1.31 5.61 16.61
CA PHE A 87 1.02 6.81 15.83
C PHE A 87 0.06 7.79 16.52
N GLU A 88 -0.77 7.33 17.48
CA GLU A 88 -1.66 8.21 18.26
C GLU A 88 -0.93 8.86 19.44
N ARG A 89 0.15 8.25 19.93
CA ARG A 89 0.86 8.64 21.15
C ARG A 89 2.17 9.40 20.89
N ILE A 90 2.64 9.39 19.65
CA ILE A 90 3.91 9.99 19.30
C ILE A 90 3.82 11.52 19.31
N SER A 91 4.69 12.16 20.09
CA SER A 91 4.75 13.62 20.16
C SER A 91 5.49 14.21 18.95
N GLN A 92 5.20 15.47 18.63
CA GLN A 92 5.90 16.19 17.55
C GLN A 92 7.41 16.30 17.79
N THR A 93 7.85 16.38 19.05
CA THR A 93 9.28 16.40 19.41
C THR A 93 9.97 15.09 19.05
N ILE A 94 9.34 13.94 19.37
CA ILE A 94 9.89 12.62 19.02
C ILE A 94 9.88 12.45 17.49
N ALA A 95 8.79 12.83 16.82
CA ALA A 95 8.72 12.78 15.37
C ALA A 95 9.83 13.61 14.70
N ASN A 96 10.10 14.84 15.19
CA ASN A 96 11.21 15.66 14.72
C ASN A 96 12.56 14.98 14.89
N ARG A 97 12.82 14.42 16.08
CA ARG A 97 14.07 13.68 16.35
C ARG A 97 14.23 12.49 15.42
N LEU A 98 13.15 11.73 15.19
CA LEU A 98 13.16 10.61 14.26
C LEU A 98 13.45 11.07 12.82
N VAL A 99 12.82 12.15 12.35
CA VAL A 99 13.10 12.72 11.03
C VAL A 99 14.57 13.14 10.91
N VAL A 100 15.13 13.82 11.90
CA VAL A 100 16.53 14.24 11.87
C VAL A 100 17.48 13.04 11.87
N VAL A 101 17.30 12.11 12.81
CA VAL A 101 18.19 10.94 12.94
C VAL A 101 18.11 10.06 11.70
N SER A 102 16.90 9.66 11.30
CA SER A 102 16.72 8.83 10.10
C SER A 102 17.11 9.56 8.81
N GLY A 103 16.94 10.88 8.76
CA GLY A 103 17.36 11.74 7.65
C GLY A 103 18.87 11.75 7.49
N LEU A 104 19.63 11.91 8.58
CA LEU A 104 21.09 11.84 8.55
C LEU A 104 21.58 10.48 8.03
N PHE A 105 21.05 9.38 8.57
CA PHE A 105 21.38 8.04 8.08
C PHE A 105 20.97 7.81 6.62
N ALA A 106 19.82 8.34 6.20
CA ALA A 106 19.36 8.23 4.82
C ALA A 106 20.25 9.01 3.85
N VAL A 107 20.76 10.19 4.24
CA VAL A 107 21.73 10.95 3.43
C VAL A 107 23.04 10.19 3.30
N ILE A 108 23.56 9.62 4.40
CA ILE A 108 24.77 8.79 4.36
C ILE A 108 24.57 7.58 3.45
N ALA A 109 23.43 6.88 3.60
CA ALA A 109 23.06 5.74 2.76
C ALA A 109 22.93 6.13 1.28
N PHE A 110 22.32 7.28 0.99
CA PHE A 110 22.16 7.80 -0.37
C PHE A 110 23.50 8.14 -1.02
N ILE A 111 24.41 8.81 -0.30
CA ILE A 111 25.77 9.08 -0.77
C ILE A 111 26.52 7.77 -1.04
N TYR A 112 26.46 6.82 -0.10
CA TYR A 112 27.09 5.50 -0.28
C TYR A 112 26.55 4.80 -1.54
N LEU A 113 25.23 4.74 -1.72
CA LEU A 113 24.59 4.14 -2.89
C LEU A 113 24.97 4.87 -4.18
N GLY A 114 25.04 6.20 -4.17
CA GLY A 114 25.45 6.99 -5.33
C GLY A 114 26.89 6.69 -5.78
N ASN A 115 27.80 6.39 -4.84
CA ASN A 115 29.19 6.03 -5.16
C ASN A 115 29.34 4.63 -5.75
N ILE A 116 28.42 3.72 -5.46
CA ILE A 116 28.41 2.36 -6.03
C ILE A 116 27.42 2.20 -7.19
N ALA A 117 26.70 3.26 -7.54
CA ALA A 117 25.69 3.24 -8.59
C ALA A 117 26.34 3.06 -9.97
N PRO A 118 25.72 2.28 -10.87
CA PRO A 118 26.25 2.08 -12.21
C PRO A 118 26.16 3.38 -13.03
N SER A 119 27.26 3.71 -13.71
CA SER A 119 27.36 4.88 -14.61
C SER A 119 26.72 4.65 -15.99
N PHE A 120 26.46 3.38 -16.32
CA PHE A 120 25.89 2.92 -17.60
C PHE A 120 24.50 2.31 -17.38
N PRO A 121 23.71 2.09 -18.45
CA PRO A 121 22.36 1.51 -18.35
C PRO A 121 22.29 0.22 -17.54
N ILE A 122 21.16 0.03 -16.84
CA ILE A 122 20.99 -1.05 -15.86
C ILE A 122 21.03 -2.45 -16.51
N GLN A 123 20.79 -2.67 -17.81
CA GLN A 123 21.03 -4.02 -18.39
C GLN A 123 22.47 -4.25 -18.87
N LEU A 124 23.27 -3.20 -19.09
CA LEU A 124 24.62 -3.34 -19.65
C LEU A 124 25.71 -3.57 -18.59
N TYR A 125 25.38 -3.37 -17.33
CA TYR A 125 26.34 -3.57 -16.24
C TYR A 125 26.42 -5.07 -15.86
N GLU A 126 27.56 -5.45 -15.28
CA GLU A 126 27.87 -6.86 -15.01
C GLU A 126 26.83 -7.49 -14.06
N PRO A 127 26.30 -8.70 -14.34
CA PRO A 127 25.23 -9.33 -13.54
C PRO A 127 25.56 -9.41 -12.03
N ILE A 128 26.82 -9.69 -11.70
CA ILE A 128 27.31 -9.77 -10.32
C ILE A 128 27.29 -8.40 -9.64
N ALA A 129 27.68 -7.38 -10.38
CA ALA A 129 27.75 -6.02 -9.87
C ALA A 129 26.32 -5.44 -9.68
N HIS A 130 25.38 -5.78 -10.58
CA HIS A 130 23.95 -5.48 -10.41
C HIS A 130 23.35 -6.10 -9.17
N ALA A 131 23.59 -7.40 -8.98
CA ALA A 131 23.12 -8.12 -7.82
C ALA A 131 23.65 -7.45 -6.54
N THR A 132 24.94 -7.10 -6.53
CA THR A 132 25.58 -6.40 -5.42
C THR A 132 24.92 -5.04 -5.13
N PHE A 133 24.72 -4.20 -6.16
CA PHE A 133 24.06 -2.90 -5.98
C PHE A 133 22.62 -3.06 -5.46
N ALA A 134 21.86 -4.00 -6.01
CA ALA A 134 20.50 -4.29 -5.59
C ALA A 134 20.44 -4.79 -4.12
N ASP A 135 21.36 -5.65 -3.72
CA ASP A 135 21.45 -6.19 -2.36
C ASP A 135 21.81 -5.09 -1.35
N ARG A 136 22.77 -4.22 -1.69
CA ARG A 136 23.13 -3.07 -0.86
C ARG A 136 21.98 -2.07 -0.72
N THR A 137 21.25 -1.83 -1.81
CA THR A 137 20.05 -0.99 -1.79
C THR A 137 18.98 -1.58 -0.86
N PHE A 138 18.75 -2.89 -0.94
CA PHE A 138 17.78 -3.59 -0.12
C PHE A 138 18.14 -3.57 1.36
N MET A 139 19.42 -3.77 1.69
CA MET A 139 19.94 -3.74 3.05
C MET A 139 19.75 -2.36 3.72
N LEU A 140 19.79 -1.27 2.94
CA LEU A 140 19.62 0.10 3.44
C LEU A 140 18.15 0.56 3.43
N TRP A 141 17.25 -0.17 2.80
CA TRP A 141 15.85 0.23 2.64
C TRP A 141 15.08 0.48 3.95
N PRO A 142 15.33 -0.25 5.06
CA PRO A 142 14.71 0.07 6.35
C PRO A 142 15.01 1.48 6.84
N ILE A 143 16.18 2.06 6.51
CA ILE A 143 16.55 3.43 6.89
C ILE A 143 15.61 4.43 6.19
N PHE A 144 15.43 4.28 4.88
CA PHE A 144 14.50 5.10 4.10
C PHE A 144 13.05 4.91 4.53
N THR A 145 12.68 3.69 4.93
CA THR A 145 11.34 3.38 5.47
C THR A 145 11.10 4.10 6.80
N CYS A 146 12.07 4.11 7.70
CA CYS A 146 12.01 4.87 8.95
C CYS A 146 11.85 6.38 8.68
N LEU A 147 12.63 6.94 7.75
CA LEU A 147 12.50 8.33 7.34
C LEU A 147 11.11 8.62 6.78
N TYR A 148 10.62 7.78 5.87
CA TYR A 148 9.29 7.90 5.28
C TYR A 148 8.18 7.93 6.34
N ILE A 149 8.21 6.98 7.29
CA ILE A 149 7.22 6.92 8.37
C ILE A 149 7.33 8.16 9.28
N ALA A 150 8.55 8.57 9.62
CA ALA A 150 8.78 9.75 10.45
C ALA A 150 8.24 11.03 9.79
N LEU A 151 8.44 11.19 8.47
CA LEU A 151 7.90 12.29 7.68
C LEU A 151 6.37 12.26 7.65
N ILE A 152 5.74 11.09 7.46
CA ILE A 152 4.27 10.96 7.50
C ILE A 152 3.72 11.40 8.85
N VAL A 153 4.31 10.92 9.95
CA VAL A 153 3.87 11.29 11.30
C VAL A 153 4.02 12.79 11.51
N ARG A 154 5.18 13.34 11.15
CA ARG A 154 5.53 14.75 11.34
C ARG A 154 4.64 15.69 10.52
N PHE A 155 4.35 15.34 9.28
CA PHE A 155 3.61 16.15 8.32
C PHE A 155 2.20 15.62 8.05
N SER A 156 1.66 14.83 8.97
CA SER A 156 0.37 14.15 8.85
C SER A 156 -0.79 15.05 8.45
N SER A 157 -0.78 16.33 8.87
CA SER A 157 -1.79 17.31 8.45
C SER A 157 -1.64 17.74 7.00
N ALA A 158 -0.42 18.05 6.55
CA ALA A 158 -0.15 18.46 5.17
C ALA A 158 -0.35 17.30 4.19
N LEU A 159 0.01 16.08 4.59
CA LEU A 159 -0.09 14.87 3.78
C LEU A 159 -1.51 14.27 3.74
N ARG A 160 -2.52 14.96 4.28
CA ARG A 160 -3.93 14.53 4.16
C ARG A 160 -4.38 14.39 2.70
N PHE A 161 -3.76 15.13 1.77
CA PHE A 161 -4.05 14.96 0.35
C PHE A 161 -3.66 13.57 -0.17
N LEU A 162 -2.75 12.83 0.49
CA LEU A 162 -2.37 11.47 0.09
C LEU A 162 -3.33 10.39 0.62
N ILE A 163 -4.32 10.73 1.46
CA ILE A 163 -5.32 9.78 1.98
C ILE A 163 -6.01 8.96 0.86
N PRO A 164 -6.40 9.54 -0.30
CA PRO A 164 -6.97 8.82 -1.42
C PRO A 164 -6.14 7.63 -1.88
N ILE A 165 -4.82 7.79 -1.95
CA ILE A 165 -3.90 6.77 -2.44
C ILE A 165 -3.95 5.55 -1.54
N GLY A 166 -3.92 5.77 -0.22
CA GLY A 166 -3.99 4.71 0.78
C GLY A 166 -5.32 3.93 0.78
N LYS A 167 -6.38 4.46 0.14
CA LYS A 167 -7.69 3.78 0.04
C LYS A 167 -7.80 2.88 -1.19
N MET A 168 -6.88 2.98 -2.14
CA MET A 168 -6.94 2.28 -3.44
C MET A 168 -5.66 1.52 -3.78
N PRO A 169 -5.06 0.77 -2.83
CA PRO A 169 -3.75 0.16 -3.05
C PRO A 169 -3.73 -0.78 -4.25
N ILE A 170 -4.78 -1.59 -4.45
CA ILE A 170 -4.86 -2.54 -5.57
C ILE A 170 -4.89 -1.80 -6.92
N THR A 171 -5.76 -0.80 -7.05
CA THR A 171 -5.91 -0.03 -8.29
C THR A 171 -4.62 0.71 -8.64
N ILE A 172 -3.96 1.30 -7.64
CA ILE A 172 -2.70 2.02 -7.83
C ILE A 172 -1.59 1.05 -8.20
N TYR A 173 -1.55 -0.12 -7.58
CA TYR A 173 -0.55 -1.13 -7.88
C TYR A 173 -0.64 -1.60 -9.33
N ILE A 174 -1.84 -2.04 -9.76
CA ILE A 174 -2.08 -2.49 -11.13
C ILE A 174 -1.88 -1.34 -12.13
N GLY A 175 -2.37 -0.15 -11.80
CA GLY A 175 -2.20 1.05 -12.62
C GLY A 175 -0.74 1.42 -12.81
N GLN A 176 0.07 1.35 -11.74
CA GLN A 176 1.51 1.56 -11.80
C GLN A 176 2.18 0.52 -12.70
N SER A 177 1.83 -0.77 -12.60
CA SER A 177 2.38 -1.81 -13.48
C SER A 177 2.07 -1.55 -14.95
N ILE A 178 0.85 -1.12 -15.27
CA ILE A 178 0.47 -0.74 -16.64
C ILE A 178 1.25 0.50 -17.11
N LEU A 179 1.31 1.55 -16.27
CA LEU A 179 2.05 2.77 -16.61
C LEU A 179 3.54 2.52 -16.81
N LEU A 180 4.14 1.61 -16.06
CA LEU A 180 5.53 1.22 -16.22
C LEU A 180 5.78 0.59 -17.60
N LEU A 181 4.89 -0.31 -18.05
CA LEU A 181 4.97 -0.92 -19.38
C LEU A 181 4.83 0.12 -20.51
N LEU A 182 4.00 1.15 -20.31
CA LEU A 182 3.77 2.19 -21.31
C LEU A 182 4.89 3.25 -21.37
N LEU A 183 5.46 3.61 -20.21
CA LEU A 183 6.42 4.72 -20.09
C LEU A 183 7.88 4.27 -20.19
N SER A 184 8.17 2.97 -20.09
CA SER A 184 9.53 2.43 -20.19
C SER A 184 9.64 1.38 -21.31
N PRO A 185 9.45 1.77 -22.59
CA PRO A 185 9.47 0.82 -23.71
C PRO A 185 10.86 0.31 -24.05
N SER A 186 11.93 1.02 -23.65
CA SER A 186 13.30 0.56 -23.81
C SER A 186 13.75 -0.13 -22.53
N ASP A 187 14.36 -1.31 -22.67
CA ASP A 187 14.98 -1.98 -21.53
C ASP A 187 16.10 -1.09 -20.96
N LEU A 188 16.91 -0.47 -21.82
CA LEU A 188 18.12 0.30 -21.48
C LEU A 188 17.85 1.67 -20.83
N ILE A 189 17.37 1.67 -19.59
CA ILE A 189 17.19 2.89 -18.79
C ILE A 189 18.39 3.15 -17.86
N THR A 190 18.78 4.42 -17.77
CA THR A 190 19.73 4.90 -16.76
C THR A 190 19.05 5.08 -15.41
N LEU A 191 19.82 5.15 -14.32
CA LEU A 191 19.28 5.38 -12.97
C LEU A 191 18.50 6.71 -12.87
N GLY A 192 18.98 7.77 -13.54
CA GLY A 192 18.30 9.07 -13.57
C GLY A 192 16.96 9.01 -14.30
N GLN A 193 16.89 8.30 -15.43
CA GLN A 193 15.65 8.07 -16.15
C GLN A 193 14.69 7.20 -15.34
N ALA A 194 15.17 6.13 -14.69
CA ALA A 194 14.35 5.29 -13.82
C ALA A 194 13.73 6.11 -12.67
N PHE A 195 14.50 7.00 -12.05
CA PHE A 195 14.01 7.92 -11.03
C PHE A 195 12.94 8.87 -11.59
N ALA A 196 13.20 9.51 -12.73
CA ALA A 196 12.25 10.42 -13.37
C ALA A 196 10.93 9.71 -13.73
N THR A 197 11.00 8.53 -14.35
CA THR A 197 9.84 7.70 -14.69
C THR A 197 9.04 7.31 -13.45
N SER A 198 9.71 6.90 -12.36
CA SER A 198 9.04 6.58 -11.10
C SER A 198 8.30 7.78 -10.50
N ALA A 199 8.89 8.97 -10.54
CA ALA A 199 8.27 10.19 -10.06
C ALA A 199 7.04 10.58 -10.89
N ILE A 200 7.12 10.45 -12.23
CA ILE A 200 5.99 10.67 -13.14
C ILE A 200 4.84 9.71 -12.83
N ILE A 201 5.14 8.41 -12.67
CA ILE A 201 4.12 7.40 -12.37
C ILE A 201 3.42 7.73 -11.04
N VAL A 202 4.18 8.03 -9.98
CA VAL A 202 3.61 8.41 -8.68
C VAL A 202 2.72 9.65 -8.81
N PHE A 203 3.14 10.66 -9.57
CA PHE A 203 2.36 11.86 -9.81
C PHE A 203 1.03 11.57 -10.52
N ILE A 204 1.05 10.74 -11.57
CA ILE A 204 -0.16 10.28 -12.26
C ILE A 204 -1.07 9.53 -11.30
N CYS A 205 -0.53 8.61 -10.49
CA CYS A 205 -1.29 7.85 -9.50
C CYS A 205 -1.96 8.75 -8.45
N ILE A 206 -1.28 9.82 -7.99
CA ILE A 206 -1.88 10.82 -7.08
C ILE A 206 -3.12 11.44 -7.74
N ILE A 207 -2.99 11.95 -8.96
CA ILE A 207 -4.08 12.61 -9.69
C ILE A 207 -5.24 11.64 -9.91
N CYS A 208 -4.97 10.46 -10.46
CA CYS A 208 -5.98 9.44 -10.73
C CYS A 208 -6.72 9.03 -9.45
N SER A 209 -6.03 8.91 -8.31
CA SER A 209 -6.66 8.55 -7.03
C SER A 209 -7.65 9.62 -6.55
N HIS A 210 -7.30 10.89 -6.70
CA HIS A 210 -8.21 12.00 -6.36
C HIS A 210 -9.42 12.06 -7.28
N VAL A 211 -9.21 11.90 -8.59
CA VAL A 211 -10.28 11.88 -9.58
C VAL A 211 -11.23 10.73 -9.32
N TRP A 212 -10.69 9.52 -9.13
CA TRP A 212 -11.47 8.31 -8.89
C TRP A 212 -12.32 8.41 -7.62
N LEU A 213 -11.77 8.85 -6.49
CA LEU A 213 -12.57 8.99 -5.26
C LEU A 213 -13.68 10.03 -5.39
N ARG A 214 -13.47 11.11 -6.14
CA ARG A 214 -14.53 12.10 -6.40
C ARG A 214 -15.67 11.48 -7.20
N PHE A 215 -15.37 10.66 -8.20
CA PHE A 215 -16.39 9.94 -8.96
C PHE A 215 -17.09 8.87 -8.11
N PHE A 216 -16.34 8.06 -7.38
CA PHE A 216 -16.90 6.97 -6.58
C PHE A 216 -17.79 7.48 -5.44
N CYS A 217 -17.36 8.52 -4.70
CA CYS A 217 -18.20 9.14 -3.67
C CYS A 217 -19.50 9.69 -4.24
N LYS A 218 -19.45 10.41 -5.37
CA LYS A 218 -20.65 10.91 -6.06
C LYS A 218 -21.57 9.78 -6.54
N TRP A 219 -21.00 8.69 -7.04
CA TRP A 219 -21.77 7.54 -7.49
C TRP A 219 -22.45 6.82 -6.31
N THR A 220 -21.74 6.60 -5.21
CA THR A 220 -22.32 5.99 -4.01
C THR A 220 -23.40 6.84 -3.37
N SER A 221 -23.26 8.18 -3.35
CA SER A 221 -24.30 9.06 -2.83
C SER A 221 -25.54 9.01 -3.71
N ARG A 222 -25.38 9.04 -5.04
CA ARG A 222 -26.49 8.92 -6.01
C ARG A 222 -27.23 7.58 -5.89
N MET A 223 -26.53 6.47 -5.71
CA MET A 223 -27.17 5.16 -5.49
C MET A 223 -27.89 5.09 -4.14
N ALA A 224 -27.31 5.66 -3.08
CA ALA A 224 -27.96 5.73 -1.77
C ALA A 224 -29.23 6.59 -1.80
N ASP A 225 -29.21 7.69 -2.55
CA ASP A 225 -30.38 8.55 -2.76
C ASP A 225 -31.44 7.87 -3.64
N SER A 226 -31.03 7.13 -4.67
CA SER A 226 -31.93 6.32 -5.51
C SER A 226 -32.70 5.29 -4.69
N HIS A 227 -32.01 4.50 -3.87
CA HIS A 227 -32.66 3.52 -3.01
C HIS A 227 -33.52 4.19 -1.93
N ARG A 228 -33.05 5.29 -1.31
CA ARG A 228 -33.84 6.03 -0.32
C ARG A 228 -35.15 6.57 -0.93
N ASN A 229 -35.12 7.03 -2.17
CA ASN A 229 -36.29 7.51 -2.90
C ASN A 229 -37.22 6.36 -3.32
N GLU A 230 -36.68 5.21 -3.70
CA GLU A 230 -37.42 3.99 -4.00
C GLU A 230 -38.21 3.48 -2.77
N TYR A 231 -37.57 3.40 -1.60
CA TYR A 231 -38.25 3.04 -0.35
C TYR A 231 -39.29 4.08 0.10
N ARG A 232 -39.05 5.37 -0.15
CA ARG A 232 -40.04 6.43 0.10
C ARG A 232 -41.26 6.30 -0.81
N GLY A 233 -41.06 6.01 -2.10
CA GLY A 233 -42.14 5.78 -3.05
C GLY A 233 -43.00 4.57 -2.68
N ILE A 234 -42.37 3.48 -2.25
CA ILE A 234 -43.06 2.29 -1.73
C ILE A 234 -43.85 2.65 -0.46
N ALA A 235 -43.24 3.31 0.53
CA ALA A 235 -43.90 3.69 1.78
C ALA A 235 -45.06 4.69 1.58
N SER A 236 -44.99 5.59 0.60
CA SER A 236 -46.09 6.51 0.26
C SER A 236 -47.26 5.83 -0.47
N ASN A 237 -47.02 4.69 -1.12
CA ASN A 237 -48.04 3.90 -1.81
C ASN A 237 -48.67 2.80 -0.93
N PHE A 238 -48.03 2.43 0.18
CA PHE A 238 -48.54 1.46 1.15
C PHE A 238 -49.95 1.80 1.69
N PRO A 239 -50.28 3.05 2.06
CA PRO A 239 -51.64 3.41 2.49
C PRO A 239 -52.69 3.23 1.39
N LYS A 240 -52.33 3.53 0.12
CA LYS A 240 -53.24 3.42 -1.02
C LYS A 240 -53.53 1.96 -1.41
N MET A 241 -52.55 1.06 -1.28
CA MET A 241 -52.77 -0.38 -1.48
C MET A 241 -53.69 -0.99 -0.41
N ILE A 242 -53.57 -0.58 0.85
CA ILE A 242 -54.43 -1.08 1.95
C ILE A 242 -55.89 -0.61 1.78
N HIS A 243 -56.12 0.56 1.18
CA HIS A 243 -57.47 1.06 0.87
C HIS A 243 -58.11 0.38 -0.34
N MET A 244 -57.34 0.04 -1.39
CA MET A 244 -57.87 -0.69 -2.56
C MET A 244 -58.26 -2.15 -2.27
N ASP A 245 -57.59 -2.82 -1.33
CA ASP A 245 -57.95 -4.20 -0.94
C ASP A 245 -59.24 -4.25 -0.09
N ARG A 246 -59.56 -3.16 0.61
CA ARG A 246 -60.81 -3.05 1.39
C ARG A 246 -62.05 -2.76 0.54
N GLU A 247 -61.90 -2.13 -0.62
CA GLU A 247 -63.02 -1.89 -1.55
C GLU A 247 -63.36 -3.09 -2.44
N LYS A 248 -62.50 -4.12 -2.51
CA LYS A 248 -62.75 -5.34 -3.29
C LYS A 248 -63.33 -6.49 -2.47
N GLN A 249 -63.57 -6.30 -1.18
CA GLN A 249 -64.20 -7.30 -0.29
C GLN A 249 -65.65 -6.96 0.11
N VAL A 250 -66.31 -6.07 -0.63
CA VAL A 250 -67.75 -5.77 -0.49
C VAL A 250 -68.47 -6.11 -1.78
#